data_AF-A0A946E7R5-F1
#
_entry.id   AF-A0A946E7R5-F1
#
_cell.length_a   1.000
_cell.length_b   1.000
_cell.length_c   1.000
_cell.angle_alpha   90.00
_cell.angle_beta   90.00
_cell.angle_gamma   90.00
#
_symmetry.space_group_name_H-M   'P 1'
#
loop_
_entity.id
_entity.type
_entity.pdbx_description
1 polymer ?
#
loop_
_entity_poly.entity_id
_entity_poly.type
_entity_poly.pdbx_seq_one_letter_code
_entity_poly.pdbx_strand_id
1 'polypeptide(L)' 'MAYGILDGKLSYPSYAIMDENQARLVTYQGAKPADQIMGILLFFGTDQYKYYHNYLYGQWNKQISQGK' A
#
# COMPACT_ATOMS: atom_id res chain seq x y z
N MET A 1 -3.20 18.86 -10.50
CA MET A 1 -3.63 18.11 -9.30
C MET A 1 -3.47 16.60 -9.49
N ALA A 2 -4.05 15.97 -10.53
CA ALA A 2 -3.88 14.53 -10.80
C ALA A 2 -2.42 14.08 -11.03
N TYR A 3 -1.59 14.91 -11.68
CA TYR A 3 -0.17 14.62 -11.93
C TYR A 3 0.63 14.35 -10.64
N GLY A 4 0.41 15.16 -9.60
CA GLY A 4 1.11 15.02 -8.32
C GLY A 4 0.67 13.77 -7.58
N ILE A 5 -0.62 13.43 -7.64
CA ILE A 5 -1.22 12.25 -7.00
C ILE A 5 -0.74 10.94 -7.65
N LEU A 6 -0.38 10.96 -8.93
CA LEU A 6 0.04 9.78 -9.69
C LEU A 6 1.56 9.69 -9.93
N ASP A 7 2.36 10.51 -9.24
CA ASP A 7 3.82 10.58 -9.39
C ASP A 7 4.27 10.77 -10.85
N GLY A 8 3.53 11.59 -11.60
CA GLY A 8 3.79 11.87 -13.01
C GLY A 8 3.57 10.70 -13.97
N LYS A 9 3.19 9.52 -13.47
CA LYS A 9 2.87 8.35 -14.28
C LYS A 9 1.37 8.35 -14.59
N LEU A 10 1.02 8.96 -15.73
CA LEU A 10 -0.36 9.11 -16.20
C LEU A 10 -0.87 7.83 -16.87
N SER A 11 -1.02 6.73 -16.12
CA SER A 11 -1.78 5.56 -16.60
C SER A 11 -3.24 5.67 -16.16
N TYR A 12 -4.17 5.36 -17.07
CA TYR A 12 -5.61 5.40 -16.80
C TYR A 12 -6.22 4.00 -16.89
N PRO A 13 -7.11 3.61 -15.95
CA PRO A 13 -7.34 4.25 -14.66
C PRO A 13 -6.14 4.05 -13.71
N SER A 14 -6.05 4.90 -12.68
CA SER A 14 -5.14 4.73 -11.55
C SER A 14 -5.88 4.97 -10.25
N TYR A 15 -5.44 4.32 -9.17
CA TYR A 15 -6.08 4.38 -7.86
C TYR A 15 -5.06 4.85 -6.81
N ALA A 16 -5.36 5.95 -6.13
CA ALA A 16 -4.57 6.43 -5.00
C ALA A 16 -5.27 6.05 -3.69
N ILE A 17 -4.55 5.39 -2.78
CA ILE A 17 -5.02 5.11 -1.42
C ILE A 17 -4.47 6.19 -0.51
N MET A 18 -5.36 6.81 0.26
CA MET A 18 -5.05 7.89 1.20
C MET A 18 -5.46 7.47 2.61
N ASP A 19 -4.74 7.99 3.60
CA ASP A 19 -5.12 7.86 5.00
C ASP A 19 -6.16 8.92 5.42
N GLU A 20 -6.53 8.88 6.69
CA GLU A 20 -7.51 9.78 7.32
C GLU A 20 -7.08 11.26 7.28
N ASN A 21 -5.78 11.54 7.16
CA ASN A 21 -5.20 12.87 7.09
C ASN A 21 -4.98 13.34 5.64
N GLN A 22 -5.56 12.63 4.65
CA GLN A 22 -5.35 12.86 3.22
C GLN A 22 -3.89 12.68 2.77
N ALA A 23 -3.05 12.02 3.58
CA ALA A 23 -1.72 11.65 3.18
C ALA A 23 -1.80 10.40 2.29
N ARG A 24 -1.07 10.43 1.17
CA ARG A 24 -1.07 9.33 0.20
C ARG A 24 -0.21 8.18 0.71
N LEU A 25 -0.82 7.00 0.85
CA LEU A 25 -0.14 5.77 1.26
C LEU A 25 0.51 5.07 0.05
N VAL A 26 -0.26 4.87 -1.03
CA VAL A 26 0.19 4.16 -2.23
C VAL A 26 -0.61 4.57 -3.45
N THR A 27 -0.02 4.40 -4.64
CA THR A 27 -0.70 4.54 -5.93
C THR A 27 -0.60 3.25 -6.73
N TYR A 28 -1.74 2.71 -7.13
CA TYR A 28 -1.85 1.59 -8.05
C TYR A 28 -2.13 2.08 -9.46
N GLN A 29 -1.16 1.84 -10.34
CA GLN A 29 -1.23 2.16 -11.76
C GLN A 29 -2.03 1.09 -12.52
N GLY A 30 -2.75 1.52 -13.55
CA GLY A 30 -3.50 0.65 -14.47
C GLY A 30 -4.80 0.08 -13.91
N ALA A 31 -5.67 -0.36 -14.83
CA ALA A 31 -6.91 -1.06 -14.50
C ALA A 31 -6.62 -2.31 -13.66
N LYS A 32 -7.45 -2.50 -12.64
CA LYS A 32 -7.38 -3.61 -11.71
C LYS A 32 -8.71 -4.37 -11.79
N PRO A 33 -8.69 -5.72 -11.83
CA PRO A 33 -9.88 -6.53 -11.63
C PRO A 33 -10.60 -6.21 -10.31
N ALA A 34 -11.91 -6.44 -10.25
CA ALA A 34 -12.75 -6.05 -9.12
C ALA A 34 -12.37 -6.78 -7.81
N ASP A 35 -12.03 -8.06 -7.91
CA ASP A 35 -11.50 -8.89 -6.82
C ASP A 35 -10.17 -8.32 -6.27
N GLN A 36 -9.29 -7.87 -7.16
CA GLN A 36 -8.03 -7.26 -6.75
C GLN A 36 -8.24 -5.92 -6.03
N ILE A 37 -9.12 -5.06 -6.54
CA ILE A 37 -9.47 -3.81 -5.86
C ILE A 37 -10.12 -4.09 -4.51
N MET A 38 -11.02 -5.07 -4.41
CA MET A 38 -11.66 -5.44 -3.16
C MET A 38 -10.64 -5.86 -2.10
N GLY A 39 -9.67 -6.70 -2.46
CA GLY A 39 -8.59 -7.09 -1.56
C GLY A 39 -7.74 -5.91 -1.09
N ILE A 40 -7.41 -4.98 -2.00
CA ILE A 40 -6.70 -3.74 -1.68
C ILE A 40 -7.52 -2.91 -0.68
N LEU A 41 -8.80 -2.67 -0.98
CA LEU A 41 -9.67 -1.87 -0.12
C LEU A 41 -9.86 -2.50 1.26
N LEU A 42 -10.01 -3.82 1.34
CA LEU A 42 -10.12 -4.53 2.62
C LEU A 42 -8.82 -4.40 3.44
N PHE A 43 -7.65 -4.59 2.81
CA PHE A 43 -6.36 -4.49 3.48
C PHE A 43 -6.13 -3.10 4.09
N PHE A 44 -6.41 -2.04 3.33
CA PHE A 44 -6.26 -0.67 3.81
C PHE A 44 -7.39 -0.25 4.76
N GLY A 45 -8.64 -0.63 4.47
CA GLY A 45 -9.80 -0.29 5.27
C GLY A 45 -9.89 -1.01 6.62
N THR A 46 -9.14 -2.11 6.79
CA THR A 46 -9.00 -2.82 8.08
C THR A 46 -7.67 -2.48 8.80
N ASP A 47 -6.96 -1.44 8.34
CA ASP A 47 -5.71 -0.97 8.93
C ASP A 47 -4.58 -2.01 8.98
N GLN A 48 -4.69 -3.12 8.24
CA GLN A 48 -3.67 -4.18 8.23
C GLN A 48 -2.30 -3.66 7.80
N TYR A 49 -2.25 -2.64 6.94
CA TYR A 49 -1.02 -1.98 6.51
C TYR A 49 -0.21 -1.37 7.66
N LYS A 50 -0.87 -0.88 8.73
CA LYS A 50 -0.20 -0.26 9.89
C LYS A 50 0.63 -1.30 10.66
N TYR A 51 0.16 -2.54 10.72
CA TYR A 51 0.82 -3.63 11.46
C TYR A 51 1.79 -4.44 10.60
N TYR A 52 1.58 -4.46 9.28
CA TYR A 52 2.39 -5.24 8.35
C TYR A 52 3.88 -4.87 8.42
N HIS A 53 4.20 -3.58 8.53
CA HIS A 53 5.58 -3.11 8.64
C HIS A 53 6.28 -3.66 9.89
N ASN A 54 5.60 -3.60 11.03
CA ASN A 54 6.12 -4.10 12.32
C ASN A 54 6.32 -5.62 12.30
N TYR A 55 5.40 -6.35 11.66
CA TYR A 55 5.53 -7.80 11.49
C TYR A 55 6.77 -8.17 10.68
N LEU A 56 6.96 -7.53 9.52
CA LEU A 56 8.13 -7.78 8.67
C LEU A 56 9.44 -7.42 9.38
N TYR A 57 9.49 -6.26 10.05
CA TYR A 57 10.67 -5.86 10.84
C TYR A 57 10.99 -6.85 11.95
N GLY A 58 9.96 -7.33 12.67
CA GLY A 58 10.13 -8.36 13.70
C GLY A 58 10.67 -9.67 13.14
N GLN A 59 10.20 -10.09 11.97
CA GLN A 59 10.72 -11.29 11.30
C GLN A 59 12.17 -11.12 10.83
N TRP A 60 12.47 -9.98 10.22
CA TRP A 60 13.82 -9.63 9.76
C TRP A 60 14.83 -9.67 10.90
N ASN A 61 14.52 -9.03 12.03
CA ASN A 61 15.40 -9.00 13.20
C ASN A 61 15.61 -10.40 13.81
N LYS A 62 14.58 -11.25 13.82
CA LYS A 62 14.69 -12.64 14.28
C LYS A 62 15.62 -13.48 13.38
N GLN A 63 15.57 -13.28 12.07
CA GLN A 63 16.47 -13.97 11.14
C GLN A 63 17.92 -13.54 11.34
N ILE A 64 18.17 -12.23 11.53
CA ILE A 64 19.52 -11.71 11.81
C ILE A 64 20.06 -12.24 13.14
N SER A 65 19.22 -12.38 14.17
CA SER A 65 19.69 -12.86 15.48
C SER A 65 19.91 -14.38 15.52
N GLN A 66 19.20 -15.16 14.69
CA GLN A 66 19.35 -16.62 14.60
C GLN A 66 20.51 -17.05 13.68
N GLY A 67 21.04 -16.14 12.86
CA GLY A 67 22.21 -16.37 12.01
C GLY A 67 23.56 -16.04 12.67
N LYS A 68 23.60 -15.84 14.00
CA LYS A 68 24.81 -15.69 14.82
C LYS A 68 24.93 -16.86 15.78
#